data_AF-A0A7C3QNK8-F1
#
_entry.id   AF-A0A7C3QNK8-F1
#
_cell.length_a   1.000
_cell.length_b   1.000
_cell.length_c   1.000
_cell.angle_alpha   90.00
_cell.angle_beta   90.00
_cell.angle_gamma   90.00
#
_symmetry.space_group_name_H-M   'P 1'
#
loop_
_entity.id
_entity.type
_entity.pdbx_description
1 polymer ?
#
loop_
_entity_poly.entity_id
_entity_poly.type
_entity_poly.pdbx_seq_one_letter_code
_entity_poly.pdbx_strand_id
1 'polypeptide(L)'
;MACGIAIVWLFSPSAAMAAGAAQEGGAVDQYATLAAAISTGLACVGAGIAVASSGAAAVGAIAEKPESFGRSLIFVGLSEGIAIYGLIISFLILFR
;
A
#
# COMPACT_ATOMS: atom_id res chain seq x y z
N MET A 1 -16.90 12.27 6.00
CA MET A 1 -17.80 11.51 5.10
C MET A 1 -17.19 10.19 4.64
N ALA A 2 -15.96 10.18 4.09
CA ALA A 2 -15.27 8.94 3.68
C ALA A 2 -15.00 7.93 4.83
N CYS A 3 -14.51 8.39 5.99
CA CYS A 3 -14.28 7.50 7.15
C CYS A 3 -15.57 6.89 7.71
N GLY A 4 -16.70 7.61 7.66
CA GLY A 4 -17.99 7.10 8.14
C GLY A 4 -18.56 6.01 7.25
N ILE A 5 -18.40 6.14 5.93
CA ILE A 5 -18.79 5.11 4.96
C ILE A 5 -17.92 3.86 5.14
N ALA A 6 -16.62 4.02 5.39
CA ALA A 6 -15.71 2.91 5.65
C ALA A 6 -16.09 2.13 6.93
N ILE A 7 -16.48 2.81 8.01
CA ILE A 7 -16.88 2.17 9.27
C ILE A 7 -18.20 1.39 9.12
N VAL A 8 -19.17 1.93 8.37
CA VAL A 8 -20.45 1.24 8.11
C VAL A 8 -20.25 -0.01 7.26
N TRP A 9 -19.39 0.05 6.23
CA TRP A 9 -19.02 -1.10 5.41
C TRP A 9 -18.31 -2.22 6.19
N LEU A 10 -17.56 -1.88 7.24
CA LEU A 10 -16.88 -2.85 8.11
C LEU A 10 -17.84 -3.66 8.99
N PHE A 11 -18.92 -3.03 9.48
CA PHE A 11 -19.87 -3.66 10.41
C PHE A 11 -21.12 -4.25 9.74
N SER A 12 -21.34 -3.94 8.46
CA SER A 12 -22.46 -4.46 7.68
C SER A 12 -22.04 -4.60 6.22
N PRO A 13 -21.31 -5.67 5.85
CA PRO A 13 -20.97 -5.94 4.47
C PRO A 13 -22.23 -6.43 3.76
N SER A 14 -23.18 -5.54 3.48
CA SER A 14 -24.30 -5.84 2.61
C SER A 14 -23.73 -6.04 1.22
N ALA A 15 -23.86 -7.25 0.68
CA ALA A 15 -23.71 -7.48 -0.75
C ALA A 15 -24.71 -6.57 -1.47
N ALA A 16 -24.25 -5.37 -1.86
CA ALA A 16 -25.03 -4.47 -2.66
C ALA A 16 -25.18 -5.13 -4.04
N MET A 17 -26.28 -5.84 -4.23
CA MET A 17 -26.66 -6.43 -5.51
C MET A 17 -27.04 -5.30 -6.46
N ALA A 18 -26.03 -4.76 -7.15
CA ALA A 18 -26.25 -4.01 -8.37
C ALA A 18 -26.49 -5.02 -9.50
N ALA A 19 -27.67 -4.95 -10.10
CA ALA A 19 -28.02 -5.77 -11.25
C ALA A 19 -27.11 -5.43 -12.44
N GLY A 20 -26.26 -6.37 -12.86
CA GLY A 20 -25.54 -6.29 -14.13
C GLY A 20 -24.05 -6.58 -14.08
N ALA A 21 -23.69 -7.83 -13.80
CA ALA A 21 -22.59 -8.61 -14.40
C ALA A 21 -22.39 -9.84 -13.51
N ALA A 22 -22.76 -11.01 -14.03
CA ALA A 22 -22.44 -12.27 -13.39
C ALA A 22 -20.92 -12.48 -13.50
N GLN A 23 -20.18 -12.03 -12.47
CA GLN A 23 -18.85 -12.52 -12.22
C GLN A 23 -19.03 -13.82 -11.43
N GLU A 24 -18.59 -14.94 -12.02
CA GLU A 24 -18.62 -16.27 -11.38
C GLU A 24 -17.91 -16.21 -10.04
N GLY A 25 -18.70 -16.09 -8.98
CA GLY A 25 -18.23 -15.94 -7.62
C GLY A 25 -17.79 -17.29 -7.06
N GLY A 26 -16.49 -17.59 -7.18
CA GLY A 26 -15.81 -18.31 -6.10
C GLY A 26 -16.06 -17.56 -4.79
N ALA A 27 -16.22 -18.28 -3.68
CA ALA A 27 -16.58 -17.71 -2.38
C ALA A 27 -15.78 -16.42 -2.09
N VAL A 28 -16.45 -15.27 -2.21
CA VAL A 28 -15.84 -13.98 -1.97
C VAL A 28 -15.65 -13.86 -0.46
N ASP A 29 -14.44 -14.10 0.02
CA ASP A 29 -14.09 -13.82 1.41
C ASP A 29 -14.27 -12.31 1.61
N GLN A 30 -15.35 -11.94 2.30
CA GLN A 30 -15.77 -10.55 2.52
C GLN A 30 -14.68 -9.74 3.25
N TYR A 31 -13.75 -10.42 3.93
CA TYR A 31 -12.64 -9.80 4.62
C TYR A 31 -11.37 -9.67 3.76
N ALA A 32 -11.29 -10.32 2.59
CA ALA A 32 -10.10 -10.29 1.74
C ALA A 32 -9.80 -8.86 1.21
N THR A 33 -10.83 -8.12 0.83
CA THR A 33 -10.66 -6.73 0.36
C THR A 33 -10.20 -5.79 1.48
N LEU A 34 -10.71 -5.99 2.70
CA LEU A 34 -10.26 -5.28 3.88
C LEU A 34 -8.82 -5.63 4.25
N ALA A 35 -8.47 -6.91 4.23
CA ALA A 35 -7.12 -7.38 4.52
C ALA A 35 -6.10 -6.82 3.50
N ALA A 36 -6.45 -6.81 2.21
CA ALA A 36 -5.65 -6.19 1.16
C ALA A 36 -5.46 -4.67 1.38
N ALA A 37 -6.54 -3.95 1.73
CA ALA A 37 -6.47 -2.52 2.01
C ALA A 37 -5.58 -2.20 3.23
N ILE A 38 -5.70 -2.97 4.31
CA ILE A 38 -4.87 -2.81 5.52
C ILE A 38 -3.40 -3.13 5.24
N SER A 39 -3.12 -4.19 4.48
CA SER A 39 -1.75 -4.58 4.11
C SER A 39 -1.01 -3.46 3.38
N THR A 40 -1.56 -2.96 2.27
CA THR A 40 -0.94 -1.85 1.52
C THR A 40 -0.94 -0.56 2.35
N GLY A 41 -2.05 -0.24 3.02
CA GLY A 41 -2.18 1.00 3.78
C GLY A 41 -1.13 1.14 4.88
N LEU A 42 -0.94 0.11 5.71
CA LEU A 42 0.08 0.15 6.78
C LEU A 42 1.50 0.09 6.23
N ALA A 43 1.74 -0.66 5.15
CA ALA A 43 3.04 -0.70 4.50
C ALA A 43 3.45 0.66 3.95
N CYS A 44 2.53 1.41 3.32
CA CYS A 44 2.78 2.75 2.82
C CYS A 44 3.08 3.76 3.93
N VAL A 45 2.46 3.62 5.11
CA VAL A 45 2.80 4.47 6.28
C VAL A 45 4.24 4.20 6.73
N GLY A 46 4.62 2.93 6.87
CA GLY A 46 5.99 2.56 7.23
C GLY A 46 7.02 2.99 6.18
N ALA A 47 6.71 2.80 4.90
CA ALA A 47 7.55 3.24 3.79
C ALA A 47 7.72 4.76 3.78
N GLY A 48 6.66 5.53 3.97
CA GLY A 48 6.72 7.00 4.04
C GLY A 48 7.65 7.50 5.16
N ILE A 49 7.63 6.87 6.33
CA ILE A 49 8.54 7.20 7.44
C ILE A 49 9.99 6.87 7.07
N ALA A 50 10.24 5.70 6.49
CA ALA A 50 11.58 5.31 6.05
C ALA A 50 12.13 6.23 4.96
N VAL A 51 11.31 6.54 3.95
CA VAL A 51 11.64 7.42 2.83
C VAL A 51 11.88 8.86 3.29
N ALA A 52 11.14 9.36 4.28
CA ALA A 52 11.37 10.70 4.83
C ALA A 52 12.80 10.82 5.40
N SER A 53 13.27 9.79 6.12
CA SER A 53 14.63 9.78 6.68
C SER A 53 15.70 9.55 5.61
N SER A 54 15.53 8.55 4.74
CA SER A 54 16.54 8.21 3.73
C SER A 54 16.64 9.27 2.63
N GLY A 55 15.53 9.88 2.25
CA GLY A 55 15.46 11.00 1.31
C GLY A 55 16.16 12.25 1.83
N ALA A 56 15.91 12.63 3.10
CA ALA A 56 16.59 13.77 3.71
C ALA A 56 18.11 13.59 3.76
N ALA A 57 18.58 12.40 4.16
CA ALA A 57 20.00 12.07 4.16
C ALA A 57 20.61 12.04 2.75
N ALA A 58 19.88 11.49 1.78
CA ALA A 58 20.29 11.44 0.38
C ALA A 58 20.49 12.85 -0.20
N VAL A 59 19.53 13.76 0.00
CA VAL A 59 19.62 15.14 -0.50
C VAL A 59 20.78 15.88 0.17
N GLY A 60 20.98 15.69 1.48
CA GLY A 60 22.13 16.26 2.19
C GLY A 60 23.48 15.77 1.65
N ALA A 61 23.61 14.47 1.39
CA ALA A 61 24.82 13.88 0.81
C ALA A 61 25.08 14.37 -0.62
N ILE A 62 24.03 14.52 -1.43
CA ILE A 62 24.11 15.06 -2.80
C ILE A 62 24.56 16.53 -2.78
N ALA A 63 24.07 17.32 -1.83
CA ALA A 63 24.44 18.73 -1.69
C ALA A 63 25.94 18.91 -1.39
N GLU A 64 26.53 18.02 -0.59
CA GLU A 64 27.97 18.05 -0.29
C GLU A 64 28.82 17.40 -1.40
N LYS A 65 28.33 16.30 -1.98
CA LYS A 65 29.03 15.47 -2.96
C LYS A 65 28.08 15.08 -4.09
N PRO A 66 27.99 15.86 -5.19
CA PRO A 66 27.03 15.60 -6.27
C PRO A 66 27.27 14.26 -6.97
N GLU A 67 28.51 13.77 -6.97
CA GLU A 67 28.90 12.45 -7.48
C GLU A 67 28.21 11.29 -6.73
N SER A 68 27.69 11.53 -5.52
CA SER A 68 27.00 10.52 -4.72
C SER A 68 25.57 10.23 -5.16
N PHE A 69 25.01 11.01 -6.11
CA PHE A 69 23.61 10.91 -6.57
C PHE A 69 23.14 9.47 -6.83
N GLY A 70 23.91 8.70 -7.61
CA GLY A 70 23.54 7.32 -7.94
C GLY A 70 23.46 6.39 -6.72
N ARG A 71 24.38 6.53 -5.76
CA ARG A 71 24.38 5.73 -4.52
C ARG A 71 23.22 6.14 -3.62
N SER A 72 22.96 7.43 -3.51
CA SER A 72 21.85 7.99 -2.74
C SER A 72 20.49 7.47 -3.24
N LEU A 73 20.30 7.36 -4.55
CA LEU A 73 19.07 6.77 -5.12
C LEU A 73 18.86 5.30 -4.74
N ILE A 74 19.92 4.51 -4.61
CA ILE A 74 19.81 3.09 -4.21
C ILE A 74 19.24 2.98 -2.79
N PHE A 75 19.69 3.81 -1.85
CA PHE A 75 19.20 3.77 -0.46
C PHE A 75 17.76 4.27 -0.33
N VAL A 76 17.38 5.28 -1.09
CA VAL A 76 15.98 5.74 -1.15
C VAL A 76 15.10 4.67 -1.78
N GLY A 77 15.54 4.05 -2.89
CA GLY A 77 14.82 2.94 -3.54
C GLY A 77 14.68 1.70 -2.66
N LEU A 78 15.67 1.37 -1.84
CA LEU A 78 15.57 0.29 -0.85
C LEU A 78 14.50 0.59 0.21
N SER A 79 14.28 1.86 0.56
CA SER A 79 13.26 2.29 1.53
C SER A 79 11.84 2.11 0.96
N GLU A 80 11.65 2.34 -0.33
CA GLU A 80 10.40 2.10 -1.07
C GLU A 80 9.99 0.62 -1.11
N GLY A 81 10.95 -0.31 -0.96
CA GLY A 81 10.69 -1.75 -0.96
C GLY A 81 9.60 -2.18 0.03
N ILE A 82 9.47 -1.48 1.15
CA ILE A 82 8.42 -1.73 2.17
C ILE A 82 7.02 -1.59 1.55
N ALA A 83 6.77 -0.54 0.77
CA ALA A 83 5.49 -0.31 0.11
C ALA A 83 5.23 -1.37 -0.99
N ILE A 84 6.27 -1.71 -1.76
CA ILE A 84 6.17 -2.72 -2.81
C ILE A 84 5.79 -4.08 -2.22
N TYR A 85 6.39 -4.51 -1.12
CA TYR A 85 6.00 -5.76 -0.45
C TYR A 85 4.57 -5.72 0.06
N GLY A 86 4.11 -4.60 0.64
CA GLY A 86 2.71 -4.44 1.07
C GLY A 86 1.71 -4.57 -0.08
N LEU A 87 2.06 -4.01 -1.25
CA LEU A 87 1.27 -4.14 -2.48
C LEU A 87 1.26 -5.57 -3.02
N ILE A 88 2.42 -6.25 -3.05
CA ILE A 88 2.52 -7.66 -3.47
C ILE A 88 1.64 -8.55 -2.60
N ILE A 89 1.70 -8.40 -1.28
CA ILE A 89 0.87 -9.17 -0.35
C ILE A 89 -0.62 -8.90 -0.61
N SER A 90 -0.99 -7.66 -0.93
CA SER A 90 -2.37 -7.31 -1.26
C SER A 90 -2.84 -7.99 -2.54
N PHE A 91 -1.99 -8.07 -3.57
CA PHE A 91 -2.29 -8.86 -4.76
C PHE A 91 -2.39 -10.35 -4.47
N LEU A 92 -1.54 -10.90 -3.61
CA LEU A 92 -1.65 -12.30 -3.18
C LEU A 92 -2.95 -12.56 -2.42
N ILE A 93 -3.45 -11.61 -1.63
CA ILE A 93 -4.74 -11.75 -0.93
C ILE A 93 -5.91 -11.72 -1.92
N LEU A 94 -5.85 -10.86 -2.94
CA LEU A 94 -6.94 -10.68 -3.92
C LEU A 94 -6.97 -11.76 -5.00
N PHE A 95 -5.82 -12.33 -5.36
CA PHE A 95 -5.67 -13.28 -6.48
C PHE A 95 -5.24 -14.69 -6.06
N ARG A 96 -5.35 -15.00 -4.76
CA ARG A 96 -5.28 -16.39 -4.25
C ARG A 96 -6.54 -17.17 -4.56
#